data_AF-S2RWL1-F1
#
_entry.id   AF-S2RWL1-F1
#
_cell.length_a   1.000
_cell.length_b   1.000
_cell.length_c   1.000
_cell.angle_alpha   90.00
_cell.angle_beta   90.00
_cell.angle_gamma   90.00
#
_symmetry.space_group_name_H-M   'P 1'
#
loop_
_entity.id
_entity.type
_entity.pdbx_description
1 polymer ?
#
loop_
_entity_poly.entity_id
_entity_poly.type
_entity_poly.pdbx_seq_one_letter_code
_entity_poly.pdbx_strand_id
1 'polypeptide(L)'
;QVIVIFGVHWALVPVMMNNIAQNGTDLMMPILLPAVLSQAGAALAVFLRTRDAKMKSLAGSSTITALFGITEPTIYGITLKLKKPFYLACVAGAVGGMIVAISGAGANAAALASVLSLPTFIGKGFGLSVVGDVVAFALGTVLTYFFGGINAGAKAKTAPSANSEPGEVLAAPVTGVLVPLTGLADEVFASETMGKGVAIVPENGMVKAPVAGVIRLLYPTGHAIGIQSDKGSEILIHIGIDTVNLKGKHFQPLVAQGQHVEIGTPLVQFDHEAIEKEGYESTVMM
;
A
#
# COMPACT_ATOMS: atom_id res chain seq x y z
N GLN A 1 15.64 -9.02 13.09
CA GLN A 1 14.78 -8.09 12.34
C GLN A 1 15.48 -6.84 11.80
N VAL A 2 16.27 -6.10 12.59
CA VAL A 2 16.88 -4.83 12.12
C VAL A 2 17.72 -5.00 10.85
N ILE A 3 18.54 -6.05 10.78
CA ILE A 3 19.34 -6.38 9.58
C ILE A 3 18.51 -6.87 8.38
N VAL A 4 17.25 -7.24 8.59
CA VAL A 4 16.32 -7.64 7.51
C VAL A 4 15.92 -6.41 6.70
N ILE A 5 15.74 -5.27 7.36
CA ILE A 5 15.46 -3.99 6.71
C ILE A 5 16.57 -3.64 5.72
N PHE A 6 17.83 -3.89 6.08
CA PHE A 6 18.97 -3.58 5.23
C PHE A 6 19.31 -4.70 4.23
N GLY A 7 18.55 -5.81 4.20
CA GLY A 7 18.86 -6.96 3.35
C GLY A 7 20.11 -7.77 3.76
N VAL A 8 20.88 -7.29 4.74
CA VAL A 8 22.16 -7.88 5.16
C VAL A 8 22.00 -9.27 5.79
N HIS A 9 20.79 -9.64 6.20
CA HIS A 9 20.48 -10.99 6.71
C HIS A 9 20.81 -12.12 5.72
N TRP A 10 20.79 -11.86 4.40
CA TRP A 10 21.20 -12.83 3.38
C TRP A 10 22.67 -13.24 3.48
N ALA A 11 23.53 -12.41 4.09
CA ALA A 11 24.92 -12.75 4.35
C ALA A 11 25.09 -13.89 5.37
N LEU A 12 24.04 -14.23 6.13
CA LEU A 12 24.06 -15.34 7.09
C LEU A 12 23.79 -16.70 6.41
N VAL A 13 23.18 -16.71 5.22
CA VAL A 13 22.80 -17.97 4.54
C VAL A 13 24.00 -18.86 4.21
N PRO A 14 25.14 -18.35 3.68
CA PRO A 14 26.32 -19.18 3.45
C PRO A 14 26.89 -19.78 4.74
N VAL A 15 26.82 -19.05 5.86
CA VAL A 15 27.28 -19.54 7.17
C VAL A 15 26.40 -20.69 7.64
N MET A 16 25.08 -20.58 7.48
CA MET A 16 24.12 -21.63 7.82
C MET A 16 24.34 -22.88 6.97
N MET A 17 24.56 -22.71 5.66
CA MET A 17 24.88 -23.82 4.77
C MET A 17 26.18 -24.52 5.17
N ASN A 18 27.21 -23.76 5.57
CA ASN A 18 28.47 -24.34 6.06
C ASN A 18 28.28 -25.11 7.37
N ASN A 19 27.46 -24.61 8.30
CA ASN A 19 27.15 -25.31 9.54
C ASN A 19 26.45 -26.65 9.29
N ILE A 20 25.49 -26.68 8.36
CA ILE A 20 24.84 -27.93 7.94
C ILE A 20 25.88 -28.88 7.30
N ALA A 21 26.77 -28.37 6.45
CA ALA A 21 27.77 -29.21 5.77
C ALA A 21 28.81 -29.82 6.73
N GLN A 22 29.26 -29.06 7.74
CA GLN A 22 30.30 -29.50 8.69
C GLN A 22 29.72 -30.27 9.89
N ASN A 23 28.60 -29.81 10.42
CA ASN A 23 28.04 -30.28 11.70
C ASN A 23 26.73 -31.06 11.52
N GLY A 24 26.25 -31.22 10.28
CA GLY A 24 24.97 -31.85 9.95
C GLY A 24 23.74 -31.02 10.33
N THR A 25 23.92 -29.95 11.11
CA THR A 25 22.85 -29.12 11.69
C THR A 25 23.28 -27.66 11.82
N ASP A 26 22.33 -26.73 11.70
CA ASP A 26 22.56 -25.30 11.93
C ASP A 26 21.66 -24.75 13.06
N LEU A 27 22.27 -24.11 14.04
CA LEU A 27 21.58 -23.51 15.19
C LEU A 27 21.05 -22.09 14.92
N MET A 28 21.53 -21.44 13.84
CA MET A 28 21.18 -20.05 13.55
C MET A 28 19.78 -19.93 12.93
N MET A 29 19.44 -20.84 12.03
CA MET A 29 18.16 -20.88 11.32
C MET A 29 16.94 -20.92 12.25
N PRO A 30 16.88 -21.79 13.27
CA PRO A 30 15.78 -21.80 14.23
C PRO A 30 15.62 -20.48 14.99
N ILE A 31 16.72 -19.78 15.30
CA ILE A 31 16.70 -18.51 16.04
C ILE A 31 16.10 -17.37 15.19
N LEU A 32 16.08 -17.50 13.86
CA LEU A 32 15.48 -16.50 12.97
C LEU A 32 13.94 -16.58 12.93
N LEU A 33 13.36 -17.77 13.09
CA LEU A 33 11.91 -17.98 12.97
C LEU A 33 11.09 -17.13 13.97
N PRO A 34 11.46 -17.02 15.26
CA PRO A 34 10.79 -16.14 16.21
C PRO A 34 10.70 -14.68 15.76
N ALA A 35 11.72 -14.16 15.09
CA ALA A 35 11.71 -12.78 14.59
C ALA A 35 10.67 -12.57 13.48
N VAL A 36 10.54 -13.56 12.58
CA VAL A 36 9.53 -13.59 11.51
C VAL A 36 8.12 -13.68 12.11
N LEU A 37 7.90 -14.64 13.02
CA LEU A 37 6.60 -14.85 13.64
C LEU A 37 6.18 -13.70 14.52
N SER A 38 7.12 -13.03 15.20
CA SER A 38 6.79 -11.84 15.96
C SER A 38 6.33 -10.68 15.07
N GLN A 39 6.84 -10.55 13.83
CA GLN A 39 6.30 -9.56 12.88
C GLN A 39 4.90 -9.95 12.41
N ALA A 40 4.67 -11.23 12.12
CA ALA A 40 3.34 -11.73 11.78
C ALA A 40 2.34 -11.44 12.92
N GLY A 41 2.73 -11.67 14.17
CA GLY A 41 1.91 -11.35 15.35
C GLY A 41 1.64 -9.85 15.49
N ALA A 42 2.63 -9.00 15.22
CA ALA A 42 2.44 -7.55 15.23
C ALA A 42 1.50 -7.07 14.11
N ALA A 43 1.58 -7.64 12.90
CA ALA A 43 0.62 -7.39 11.83
C ALA A 43 -0.79 -7.85 12.22
N LEU A 44 -0.93 -9.03 12.84
CA LEU A 44 -2.21 -9.54 13.33
C LEU A 44 -2.81 -8.60 14.37
N ALA A 45 -2.01 -8.10 15.31
CA ALA A 45 -2.48 -7.13 16.30
C ALA A 45 -2.98 -5.84 15.65
N VAL A 46 -2.30 -5.36 14.60
CA VAL A 46 -2.76 -4.23 13.81
C VAL A 46 -4.07 -4.54 13.11
N PHE A 47 -4.20 -5.71 12.47
CA PHE A 47 -5.43 -6.16 11.82
C PHE A 47 -6.62 -6.20 12.80
N LEU A 48 -6.41 -6.71 14.01
CA LEU A 48 -7.45 -6.84 15.03
C LEU A 48 -7.84 -5.50 15.67
N ARG A 49 -6.90 -4.55 15.82
CA ARG A 49 -7.14 -3.29 16.55
C ARG A 49 -7.39 -2.07 15.67
N THR A 50 -6.93 -2.07 14.42
CA THR A 50 -7.05 -0.92 13.52
C THR A 50 -8.49 -0.65 13.11
N ARG A 51 -8.84 0.64 13.00
CA ARG A 51 -10.14 1.10 12.49
C ARG A 51 -10.10 1.56 11.03
N ASP A 52 -8.91 1.73 10.46
CA ASP A 52 -8.75 2.14 9.05
C ASP A 52 -8.89 0.92 8.13
N ALA A 53 -9.83 0.97 7.18
CA ALA A 53 -10.15 -0.15 6.29
C ALA A 53 -8.96 -0.57 5.39
N LYS A 54 -8.17 0.41 4.91
CA LYS A 54 -6.99 0.15 4.09
C LYS A 54 -5.88 -0.49 4.92
N MET A 55 -5.63 0.03 6.11
CA MET A 55 -4.66 -0.55 7.05
C MET A 55 -5.10 -1.95 7.51
N LYS A 56 -6.41 -2.17 7.67
CA LYS A 56 -6.96 -3.48 8.04
C LYS A 56 -6.75 -4.49 6.93
N SER A 57 -7.13 -4.16 5.70
CA SER A 57 -6.89 -5.04 4.53
C SER A 57 -5.40 -5.39 4.38
N LEU A 58 -4.53 -4.37 4.43
CA LEU A 58 -3.08 -4.55 4.35
C LEU A 58 -2.53 -5.41 5.48
N ALA A 59 -2.99 -5.20 6.72
CA ALA A 59 -2.54 -5.98 7.88
C ALA A 59 -2.99 -7.43 7.84
N GLY A 60 -4.20 -7.70 7.35
CA GLY A 60 -4.70 -9.07 7.17
C GLY A 60 -3.85 -9.85 6.17
N SER A 61 -3.64 -9.30 4.97
CA SER A 61 -2.83 -9.96 3.94
C SER A 61 -1.36 -10.10 4.36
N SER A 62 -0.77 -9.04 4.93
CA SER A 62 0.64 -9.06 5.34
C SER A 62 0.93 -10.03 6.49
N THR A 63 -0.06 -10.28 7.37
CA THR A 63 0.05 -11.30 8.42
C THR A 63 0.27 -12.69 7.81
N ILE A 64 -0.55 -13.04 6.82
CA ILE A 64 -0.45 -14.35 6.13
C ILE A 64 0.92 -14.44 5.44
N THR A 65 1.28 -13.42 4.67
CA THR A 65 2.56 -13.36 3.95
C THR A 65 3.76 -13.50 4.90
N ALA A 66 3.71 -12.89 6.09
CA ALA A 66 4.75 -12.98 7.11
C ALA A 66 4.87 -14.39 7.73
N LEU A 67 3.77 -15.13 7.90
CA LEU A 67 3.83 -16.52 8.37
C LEU A 67 4.60 -17.44 7.40
N PHE A 68 4.56 -17.12 6.11
CA PHE A 68 5.31 -17.80 5.05
C PHE A 68 6.73 -17.26 4.85
N GLY A 69 7.23 -16.41 5.76
CA GLY A 69 8.61 -15.93 5.74
C GLY A 69 8.85 -14.64 4.95
N ILE A 70 7.82 -14.09 4.30
CA ILE A 70 7.91 -12.83 3.54
C ILE A 70 7.47 -11.69 4.46
N THR A 71 8.43 -10.97 5.02
CA THR A 71 8.16 -9.98 6.09
C THR A 71 8.18 -8.54 5.60
N GLU A 72 8.64 -8.28 4.38
CA GLU A 72 8.74 -6.98 3.74
C GLU A 72 7.40 -6.20 3.75
N PRO A 73 6.25 -6.76 3.33
CA PRO A 73 4.98 -6.02 3.37
C PRO A 73 4.55 -5.68 4.80
N THR A 74 4.88 -6.55 5.77
CA THR A 74 4.61 -6.27 7.19
C THR A 74 5.50 -5.17 7.73
N ILE A 75 6.80 -5.25 7.48
CA ILE A 75 7.80 -4.30 7.98
C ILE A 75 7.55 -2.90 7.40
N TYR A 76 7.58 -2.79 6.06
CA TYR A 76 7.49 -1.52 5.37
C TYR A 76 6.06 -1.00 5.27
N GLY A 77 5.09 -1.89 5.13
CA GLY A 77 3.68 -1.52 5.01
C GLY A 77 3.04 -1.11 6.32
N ILE A 78 3.51 -1.64 7.46
CA ILE A 78 2.79 -1.56 8.73
C ILE A 78 3.71 -1.17 9.89
N THR A 79 4.63 -2.06 10.29
CA THR A 79 5.27 -1.94 11.61
C THR A 79 6.23 -0.76 11.68
N LEU A 80 7.01 -0.49 10.63
CA LEU A 80 7.87 0.70 10.56
C LEU A 80 7.07 2.00 10.46
N LYS A 81 5.97 2.01 9.70
CA LYS A 81 5.10 3.20 9.59
C LYS A 81 4.56 3.62 10.94
N LEU A 82 4.14 2.65 11.76
CA LEU A 82 3.59 2.89 13.09
C LEU A 82 4.68 3.05 14.17
N LYS A 83 5.95 2.77 13.86
CA LYS A 83 7.15 2.81 14.73
C LYS A 83 7.08 1.91 15.97
N LYS A 84 6.12 2.13 16.88
CA LYS A 84 5.93 1.35 18.11
C LYS A 84 5.75 -0.15 17.85
N PRO A 85 4.88 -0.59 16.91
CA PRO A 85 4.74 -2.01 16.59
C PRO A 85 6.04 -2.67 16.15
N PHE A 86 6.91 -1.94 15.43
CA PHE A 86 8.20 -2.49 15.01
C PHE A 86 9.13 -2.78 16.19
N TYR A 87 9.29 -1.83 17.12
CA TYR A 87 10.14 -2.03 18.29
C TYR A 87 9.61 -3.15 19.20
N LEU A 88 8.29 -3.19 19.43
CA LEU A 88 7.65 -4.21 20.26
C LEU A 88 7.80 -5.60 19.65
N ALA A 89 7.67 -5.72 18.33
CA ALA A 89 7.91 -6.97 17.62
C ALA A 89 9.40 -7.38 17.64
N CYS A 90 10.34 -6.42 17.63
CA CYS A 90 11.75 -6.76 17.82
C CYS A 90 12.03 -7.33 19.21
N VAL A 91 11.40 -6.76 20.25
CA VAL A 91 11.53 -7.26 21.63
C VAL A 91 10.91 -8.66 21.75
N ALA A 92 9.71 -8.87 21.23
CA ALA A 92 9.06 -10.17 21.26
C ALA A 92 9.82 -11.24 20.47
N GLY A 93 10.36 -10.89 19.30
CA GLY A 93 11.25 -11.75 18.53
C GLY A 93 12.54 -12.10 19.27
N ALA A 94 13.12 -11.16 20.02
CA ALA A 94 14.31 -11.42 20.83
C ALA A 94 14.04 -12.39 21.99
N VAL A 95 12.89 -12.26 22.66
CA VAL A 95 12.46 -13.19 23.72
C VAL A 95 12.25 -14.60 23.16
N GLY A 96 11.52 -14.74 22.05
CA GLY A 96 11.34 -16.04 21.42
C GLY A 96 12.65 -16.64 20.90
N GLY A 97 13.50 -15.82 20.26
CA GLY A 97 14.81 -16.23 19.79
C GLY A 97 15.72 -16.73 20.91
N MET A 98 15.64 -16.12 22.10
CA MET A 98 16.38 -16.58 23.29
C MET A 98 15.90 -17.96 23.76
N ILE A 99 14.58 -18.19 23.77
CA ILE A 99 14.01 -19.50 24.15
C ILE A 99 14.46 -20.58 23.14
N VAL A 100 14.42 -20.27 21.85
CA VAL A 100 14.91 -21.18 20.80
C VAL A 100 16.42 -21.42 20.92
N ALA A 101 17.21 -20.39 21.23
CA ALA A 101 18.65 -20.56 21.44
C ALA A 101 18.96 -21.50 22.63
N ILE A 102 18.20 -21.38 23.73
CA ILE A 102 18.33 -22.26 24.91
C ILE A 102 17.91 -23.70 24.59
N SER A 103 16.96 -23.91 23.67
CA SER A 103 16.53 -25.27 23.32
C SER A 103 17.61 -26.08 22.61
N GLY A 104 18.58 -25.41 21.98
CA GLY A 104 19.59 -26.07 21.16
C GLY A 104 19.00 -26.74 19.93
N ALA A 105 17.82 -26.29 19.46
CA ALA A 105 17.23 -26.76 18.21
C ALA A 105 18.15 -26.43 17.04
N GLY A 106 18.33 -27.40 16.15
CA GLY A 106 19.12 -27.28 14.94
C GLY A 106 18.29 -27.60 13.71
N ALA A 107 18.53 -26.87 12.63
CA ALA A 107 17.98 -27.13 11.32
C ALA A 107 18.85 -28.12 10.55
N ASN A 108 18.26 -29.20 10.04
CA ASN A 108 18.98 -30.24 9.29
C ASN A 108 18.99 -29.97 7.77
N ALA A 109 18.24 -28.95 7.32
CA ALA A 109 18.14 -28.55 5.93
C ALA A 109 17.98 -27.04 5.83
N ALA A 110 18.47 -26.47 4.74
CA ALA A 110 18.25 -25.05 4.43
C ALA A 110 16.79 -24.84 4.02
N ALA A 111 16.14 -23.85 4.62
CA ALA A 111 14.77 -23.45 4.30
C ALA A 111 14.61 -21.94 4.48
N LEU A 112 13.53 -21.38 3.96
CA LEU A 112 13.15 -20.00 4.31
C LEU A 112 12.55 -20.00 5.73
N ALA A 113 13.00 -19.09 6.59
CA ALA A 113 12.49 -18.93 7.95
C ALA A 113 10.99 -18.62 7.94
N SER A 114 10.18 -19.63 8.15
CA SER A 114 8.71 -19.60 8.05
C SER A 114 8.10 -20.74 8.87
N VAL A 115 6.78 -20.74 9.07
CA VAL A 115 6.10 -21.89 9.71
C VAL A 115 6.39 -23.20 8.95
N LEU A 116 6.58 -23.12 7.63
CA LEU A 116 6.90 -24.27 6.79
C LEU A 116 8.31 -24.83 7.03
N SER A 117 9.17 -24.10 7.73
CA SER A 117 10.52 -24.57 8.10
C SER A 117 10.57 -25.41 9.38
N LEU A 118 9.47 -25.49 10.16
CA LEU A 118 9.40 -26.29 11.38
C LEU A 118 9.81 -27.76 11.21
N PRO A 119 9.46 -28.46 10.11
CA PRO A 119 9.91 -29.84 9.89
C PRO A 119 11.44 -29.98 9.83
N THR A 120 12.17 -28.92 9.43
CA THR A 120 13.63 -28.95 9.37
C THR A 120 14.28 -28.92 10.76
N PHE A 121 13.53 -28.54 11.79
CA PHE A 121 13.99 -28.45 13.19
C PHE A 121 13.63 -29.70 14.01
N ILE A 122 13.03 -30.71 13.38
CA ILE A 122 12.64 -31.96 14.05
C ILE A 122 13.91 -32.63 14.58
N GLY A 123 14.00 -32.73 15.90
CA GLY A 123 15.17 -33.25 16.58
C GLY A 123 15.24 -32.76 18.04
N LYS A 124 16.47 -32.67 18.55
CA LYS A 124 16.74 -32.20 19.91
C LYS A 124 16.26 -30.75 20.06
N GLY A 125 15.51 -30.45 21.12
CA GLY A 125 15.07 -29.08 21.40
C GLY A 125 13.84 -28.59 20.60
N PHE A 126 13.29 -29.41 19.70
CA PHE A 126 12.13 -29.04 18.86
C PHE A 126 10.91 -28.56 19.67
N GLY A 127 10.55 -29.28 20.73
CA GLY A 127 9.39 -28.90 21.55
C GLY A 127 9.53 -27.50 22.15
N LEU A 128 10.72 -27.19 22.70
CA LEU A 128 10.99 -25.88 23.29
C LEU A 128 11.19 -24.78 22.22
N SER A 129 11.69 -25.12 21.02
CA SER A 129 11.75 -24.14 19.94
C SER A 129 10.36 -23.71 19.48
N VAL A 130 9.43 -24.66 19.31
CA VAL A 130 8.02 -24.36 18.98
C VAL A 130 7.38 -23.49 20.07
N VAL A 131 7.69 -23.73 21.34
CA VAL A 131 7.25 -22.85 22.43
C VAL A 131 7.82 -21.45 22.26
N GLY A 132 9.11 -21.31 21.94
CA GLY A 132 9.74 -20.02 21.67
C GLY A 132 9.09 -19.26 20.50
N ASP A 133 8.76 -19.97 19.43
CA ASP A 133 8.06 -19.46 18.25
C ASP A 133 6.66 -18.95 18.59
N VAL A 134 5.88 -19.75 19.33
CA VAL A 134 4.54 -19.39 19.80
C VAL A 134 4.60 -18.21 20.75
N VAL A 135 5.58 -18.17 21.66
CA VAL A 135 5.81 -17.04 22.57
C VAL A 135 6.14 -15.78 21.79
N ALA A 136 6.99 -15.84 20.77
CA ALA A 136 7.31 -14.69 19.92
C ALA A 136 6.08 -14.13 19.22
N PHE A 137 5.27 -15.00 18.64
CA PHE A 137 4.02 -14.63 17.95
C PHE A 137 3.01 -14.03 18.93
N ALA A 138 2.75 -14.71 20.05
CA ALA A 138 1.79 -14.29 21.05
C ALA A 138 2.22 -12.97 21.72
N LEU A 139 3.48 -12.85 22.13
CA LEU A 139 4.02 -11.65 22.75
C LEU A 139 4.05 -10.48 21.76
N GLY A 140 4.44 -10.73 20.50
CA GLY A 140 4.41 -9.73 19.44
C GLY A 140 2.98 -9.22 19.19
N THR A 141 2.00 -10.12 19.21
CA THR A 141 0.58 -9.78 19.10
C THR A 141 0.10 -8.99 20.31
N VAL A 142 0.30 -9.48 21.53
CA VAL A 142 -0.19 -8.87 22.77
C VAL A 142 0.45 -7.49 23.00
N LEU A 143 1.78 -7.39 22.91
CA LEU A 143 2.47 -6.12 23.10
C LEU A 143 2.03 -5.08 22.07
N THR A 144 1.98 -5.47 20.79
CA THR A 144 1.53 -4.57 19.73
C THR A 144 0.06 -4.21 19.90
N TYR A 145 -0.78 -5.19 20.30
CA TYR A 145 -2.20 -4.97 20.52
C TYR A 145 -2.44 -3.97 21.63
N PHE A 146 -1.74 -4.01 22.77
CA PHE A 146 -1.98 -3.07 23.87
C PHE A 146 -1.17 -1.78 23.76
N PHE A 147 0.12 -1.87 23.44
CA PHE A 147 1.09 -0.77 23.51
C PHE A 147 1.53 -0.25 22.14
N GLY A 148 1.12 -0.87 21.04
CA GLY A 148 1.54 -0.52 19.68
C GLY A 148 1.01 0.82 19.17
N GLY A 149 0.14 1.53 19.92
CA GLY A 149 -0.37 2.83 19.50
C GLY A 149 -1.07 2.79 18.14
N ILE A 150 -1.69 1.66 17.81
CA ILE A 150 -2.25 1.33 16.48
C ILE A 150 -3.29 2.36 16.01
N ASN A 151 -3.97 2.99 16.97
CA ASN A 151 -4.97 4.03 16.76
C ASN A 151 -4.52 5.42 17.26
N ALA A 152 -3.24 5.62 17.62
CA ALA A 152 -2.74 6.91 18.10
C ALA A 152 -2.75 7.99 16.99
N GLY A 153 -2.78 7.57 15.71
CA GLY A 153 -3.09 8.42 14.55
C GLY A 153 -4.55 8.33 14.09
N ALA A 154 -5.36 7.47 14.70
CA ALA A 154 -6.79 7.40 14.46
C ALA A 154 -7.48 8.44 15.33
N LYS A 155 -7.38 9.72 14.92
CA LYS A 155 -8.62 10.51 14.92
C LYS A 155 -9.64 9.63 14.22
N ALA A 156 -10.78 9.39 14.87
CA ALA A 156 -11.88 8.71 14.22
C ALA A 156 -12.07 9.39 12.86
N LYS A 157 -11.75 8.68 11.77
CA LYS A 157 -12.46 8.90 10.52
C LYS A 157 -13.87 8.38 10.78
N THR A 158 -14.66 9.13 11.55
CA THR A 158 -16.04 9.38 11.13
C THR A 158 -15.93 9.75 9.66
N ALA A 159 -16.72 9.08 8.81
CA ALA A 159 -16.90 9.43 7.39
C ALA A 159 -16.70 10.94 7.24
N PRO A 160 -15.80 11.42 6.35
CA PRO A 160 -15.16 12.72 6.45
C PRO A 160 -16.16 13.76 6.94
N SER A 161 -16.12 14.01 8.25
CA SER A 161 -16.94 15.05 8.84
C SER A 161 -16.21 16.30 8.42
N ALA A 162 -16.91 17.08 7.60
CA ALA A 162 -16.58 18.43 7.25
C ALA A 162 -16.21 19.21 8.52
N ASN A 163 -14.93 19.23 8.84
CA ASN A 163 -14.29 20.37 9.48
C ASN A 163 -13.25 20.85 8.44
N SER A 164 -13.62 21.70 7.49
CA SER A 164 -13.65 23.16 7.68
C SER A 164 -12.31 23.75 8.13
N GLU A 165 -11.20 23.23 7.63
CA GLU A 165 -10.41 24.13 6.78
C GLU A 165 -11.16 24.21 5.45
N PRO A 166 -11.25 25.38 4.79
CA PRO A 166 -12.01 25.49 3.55
C PRO A 166 -11.39 24.50 2.57
N GLY A 167 -12.08 23.36 2.38
CA GLY A 167 -11.74 22.40 1.36
C GLY A 167 -11.59 23.19 0.07
N GLU A 168 -10.54 22.89 -0.68
CA GLU A 168 -10.32 23.58 -1.93
C GLU A 168 -11.55 23.37 -2.81
N VAL A 169 -12.25 24.47 -3.08
CA VAL A 169 -13.45 24.45 -3.91
C VAL A 169 -12.97 24.23 -5.33
N LEU A 170 -13.29 23.05 -5.87
CA LEU A 170 -13.06 22.73 -7.28
C LEU A 170 -14.23 23.25 -8.10
N ALA A 171 -13.94 24.03 -9.14
CA ALA A 171 -14.93 24.35 -10.16
C ALA A 171 -15.19 23.11 -11.03
N ALA A 172 -16.35 23.04 -11.68
CA ALA A 172 -16.60 21.97 -12.65
C ALA A 172 -15.66 22.14 -13.85
N PRO A 173 -14.92 21.07 -14.27
CA PRO A 173 -13.99 21.17 -15.39
C PRO A 173 -14.70 21.26 -16.75
N VAL A 174 -15.97 20.84 -16.82
CA VAL A 174 -16.80 20.92 -18.02
C VAL A 174 -18.25 21.21 -17.64
N THR A 175 -19.04 21.75 -18.57
CA THR A 175 -20.49 21.89 -18.40
C THR A 175 -21.17 20.56 -18.75
N GLY A 176 -22.09 20.10 -17.93
CA GLY A 176 -22.87 18.90 -18.24
C GLY A 176 -23.54 18.25 -17.03
N VAL A 177 -23.90 16.97 -17.17
CA VAL A 177 -24.65 16.22 -16.16
C VAL A 177 -23.70 15.44 -15.27
N LEU A 178 -23.76 15.72 -13.96
CA LEU A 178 -23.00 14.99 -12.96
C LEU A 178 -23.53 13.56 -12.82
N VAL A 179 -22.64 12.58 -12.92
CA VAL A 179 -22.94 11.16 -12.71
C VAL A 179 -21.98 10.55 -11.67
N PRO A 180 -22.44 9.58 -10.87
CA PRO A 180 -21.57 8.89 -9.91
C PRO A 180 -20.48 8.08 -10.63
N LEU A 181 -19.23 8.11 -10.11
CA LEU A 181 -18.15 7.25 -10.63
C LEU A 181 -18.52 5.77 -10.60
N THR A 182 -19.26 5.32 -9.58
CA THR A 182 -19.73 3.92 -9.45
C THR A 182 -20.68 3.47 -10.56
N GLY A 183 -21.22 4.41 -11.36
CA GLY A 183 -22.09 4.11 -12.50
C GLY A 183 -21.33 3.97 -13.83
N LEU A 184 -20.02 4.16 -13.84
CA LEU A 184 -19.20 4.05 -15.06
C LEU A 184 -18.87 2.59 -15.38
N ALA A 185 -18.71 2.30 -16.67
CA ALA A 185 -18.28 0.99 -17.15
C ALA A 185 -16.79 0.68 -16.89
N ASP A 186 -16.00 1.68 -16.46
CA ASP A 186 -14.58 1.55 -16.15
C ASP A 186 -14.34 1.23 -14.67
N GLU A 187 -13.79 0.04 -14.39
CA GLU A 187 -13.54 -0.44 -13.02
C GLU A 187 -12.47 0.37 -12.28
N VAL A 188 -11.51 0.97 -12.98
CA VAL A 188 -10.41 1.75 -12.37
C VAL A 188 -10.95 3.03 -11.76
N PHE A 189 -11.86 3.71 -12.47
CA PHE A 189 -12.54 4.91 -11.97
C PHE A 189 -13.69 4.57 -11.02
N ALA A 190 -14.50 3.55 -11.33
CA ALA A 190 -15.65 3.16 -10.50
C ALA A 190 -15.26 2.64 -9.11
N SER A 191 -14.06 2.08 -8.96
CA SER A 191 -13.52 1.60 -7.69
C SER A 191 -12.92 2.69 -6.79
N GLU A 192 -12.81 3.94 -7.26
CA GLU A 192 -12.11 5.05 -6.60
C GLU A 192 -10.63 4.76 -6.27
N THR A 193 -10.01 3.78 -6.95
CA THR A 193 -8.63 3.36 -6.66
C THR A 193 -7.63 4.48 -6.99
N MET A 194 -7.93 5.32 -7.98
CA MET A 194 -7.14 6.50 -8.38
C MET A 194 -7.42 7.74 -7.52
N GLY A 195 -8.41 7.70 -6.63
CA GLY A 195 -8.85 8.82 -5.82
C GLY A 195 -10.37 8.93 -5.78
N LYS A 196 -10.87 9.75 -4.85
CA LYS A 196 -12.28 10.16 -4.86
C LYS A 196 -12.47 11.20 -5.95
N GLY A 197 -13.56 11.10 -6.68
CA GLY A 197 -13.83 12.01 -7.78
C GLY A 197 -15.29 12.05 -8.18
N VAL A 198 -15.54 12.69 -9.31
CA VAL A 198 -16.84 12.79 -9.96
C VAL A 198 -16.69 12.54 -11.45
N ALA A 199 -17.79 12.13 -12.08
CA ALA A 199 -17.87 12.06 -13.53
C ALA A 199 -18.94 13.04 -14.03
N ILE A 200 -18.69 13.63 -15.19
CA ILE A 200 -19.57 14.61 -15.83
C ILE A 200 -19.73 14.21 -17.28
N VAL A 201 -20.96 13.94 -17.70
CA VAL A 201 -21.30 13.76 -19.12
C VAL A 201 -21.34 15.15 -19.75
N PRO A 202 -20.40 15.51 -20.63
CA PRO A 202 -20.22 16.88 -21.08
C PRO A 202 -21.30 17.28 -22.09
N GLU A 203 -21.78 18.52 -22.01
CA GLU A 203 -22.64 19.14 -23.02
C GLU A 203 -21.83 19.82 -24.14
N ASN A 204 -20.58 20.17 -23.83
CA ASN A 204 -19.69 20.85 -24.75
C ASN A 204 -18.26 20.31 -24.67
N GLY A 205 -17.51 20.57 -25.73
CA GLY A 205 -16.16 20.06 -25.94
C GLY A 205 -15.04 20.90 -25.33
N MET A 206 -15.21 21.49 -24.14
CA MET A 206 -14.18 22.37 -23.56
C MET A 206 -13.93 22.05 -22.10
N VAL A 207 -12.75 21.48 -21.82
CA VAL A 207 -12.26 21.28 -20.46
C VAL A 207 -11.53 22.54 -19.98
N LYS A 208 -11.90 23.01 -18.80
CA LYS A 208 -11.31 24.17 -18.13
C LYS A 208 -10.69 23.77 -16.80
N ALA A 209 -9.77 24.60 -16.32
CA ALA A 209 -9.09 24.38 -15.05
C ALA A 209 -10.08 24.49 -13.88
N PRO A 210 -10.24 23.45 -13.05
CA PRO A 210 -11.10 23.48 -11.87
C PRO A 210 -10.46 24.23 -10.70
N VAL A 211 -9.15 24.44 -10.73
CA VAL A 211 -8.32 25.09 -9.70
C VAL A 211 -7.22 25.92 -10.33
N ALA A 212 -6.68 26.88 -9.56
CA ALA A 212 -5.41 27.52 -9.89
C ALA A 212 -4.24 26.61 -9.49
N GLY A 213 -3.23 26.50 -10.36
CA GLY A 213 -2.11 25.60 -10.12
C GLY A 213 -1.22 25.35 -11.32
N VAL A 214 -0.32 24.37 -11.21
CA VAL A 214 0.64 24.02 -12.26
C VAL A 214 0.24 22.71 -12.94
N ILE A 215 0.24 22.71 -14.29
CA ILE A 215 0.06 21.50 -15.09
C ILE A 215 1.28 20.59 -14.87
N ARG A 216 1.10 19.51 -14.09
CA ARG A 216 2.17 18.55 -13.78
C ARG A 216 2.25 17.43 -14.80
N LEU A 217 1.10 17.03 -15.35
CA LEU A 217 1.01 16.02 -16.39
C LEU A 217 0.12 16.52 -17.52
N LEU A 218 0.58 16.34 -18.74
CA LEU A 218 -0.24 16.49 -19.94
C LEU A 218 0.09 15.31 -20.83
N TYR A 219 -0.88 14.43 -21.06
CA TYR A 219 -0.65 13.26 -21.90
C TYR A 219 -0.49 13.70 -23.36
N PRO A 220 0.43 13.07 -24.14
CA PRO A 220 0.66 13.46 -25.54
C PRO A 220 -0.60 13.39 -26.43
N THR A 221 -1.53 12.50 -26.10
CA THR A 221 -2.80 12.32 -26.79
C THR A 221 -3.91 13.28 -26.32
N GLY A 222 -3.63 14.18 -25.37
CA GLY A 222 -4.57 15.24 -24.93
C GLY A 222 -5.78 14.79 -24.10
N HIS A 223 -6.03 13.48 -23.99
CA HIS A 223 -7.16 12.92 -23.24
C HIS A 223 -7.07 13.07 -21.71
N ALA A 224 -5.90 13.37 -21.14
CA ALA A 224 -5.73 13.44 -19.69
C ALA A 224 -4.73 14.51 -19.25
N ILE A 225 -5.04 15.16 -18.13
CA ILE A 225 -4.30 16.31 -17.58
C ILE A 225 -4.24 16.19 -16.06
N GLY A 226 -3.04 16.31 -15.48
CA GLY A 226 -2.82 16.39 -14.04
C GLY A 226 -2.44 17.81 -13.62
N ILE A 227 -3.15 18.36 -12.64
CA ILE A 227 -2.92 19.70 -12.08
C ILE A 227 -2.53 19.54 -10.61
N GLN A 228 -1.43 20.16 -10.20
CA GLN A 228 -1.15 20.37 -8.79
C GLN A 228 -1.62 21.77 -8.43
N SER A 229 -2.62 21.89 -7.57
CA SER A 229 -3.14 23.19 -7.16
C SER A 229 -2.12 23.95 -6.31
N ASP A 230 -2.26 25.27 -6.27
CA ASP A 230 -1.42 26.12 -5.41
C ASP A 230 -1.61 25.81 -3.92
N LYS A 231 -2.71 25.14 -3.55
CA LYS A 231 -2.99 24.65 -2.19
C LYS A 231 -2.48 23.21 -1.94
N GLY A 232 -1.89 22.57 -2.95
CA GLY A 232 -1.23 21.27 -2.84
C GLY A 232 -2.10 20.06 -3.15
N SER A 233 -3.36 20.24 -3.55
CA SER A 233 -4.20 19.15 -4.06
C SER A 233 -3.68 18.68 -5.43
N GLU A 234 -3.72 17.38 -5.69
CA GLU A 234 -3.45 16.81 -7.02
C GLU A 234 -4.77 16.41 -7.67
N ILE A 235 -5.10 17.02 -8.81
CA ILE A 235 -6.33 16.80 -9.56
C ILE A 235 -5.96 16.13 -10.88
N LEU A 236 -6.62 15.03 -11.22
CA LEU A 236 -6.48 14.35 -12.50
C LEU A 236 -7.79 14.50 -13.28
N ILE A 237 -7.74 15.12 -14.45
CA ILE A 237 -8.88 15.19 -15.37
C ILE A 237 -8.62 14.20 -16.49
N HIS A 238 -9.55 13.27 -16.70
CA HIS A 238 -9.52 12.29 -17.78
C HIS A 238 -10.78 12.41 -18.64
N ILE A 239 -10.61 12.53 -19.96
CA ILE A 239 -11.69 12.80 -20.91
C ILE A 239 -12.04 11.49 -21.63
N GLY A 240 -13.17 10.90 -21.26
CA GLY A 240 -13.68 9.66 -21.82
C GLY A 240 -13.01 8.41 -21.28
N ILE A 241 -13.55 7.24 -21.62
CA ILE A 241 -13.02 5.92 -21.24
C ILE A 241 -12.29 5.34 -22.46
N ASP A 242 -11.09 4.78 -22.25
CA ASP A 242 -10.24 4.21 -23.32
C ASP A 242 -9.87 5.15 -24.48
N THR A 243 -10.11 6.45 -24.34
CA THR A 243 -9.86 7.48 -25.37
C THR A 243 -8.37 7.69 -25.69
N VAL A 244 -7.46 7.15 -24.89
CA VAL A 244 -6.03 7.04 -25.25
C VAL A 244 -5.85 6.34 -26.61
N ASN A 245 -6.74 5.40 -26.95
CA ASN A 245 -6.71 4.64 -28.20
C ASN A 245 -7.05 5.48 -29.43
N LEU A 246 -7.65 6.67 -29.26
CA LEU A 246 -7.86 7.65 -30.33
C LEU A 246 -6.55 8.34 -30.76
N LYS A 247 -5.44 8.14 -30.02
CA LYS A 247 -4.09 8.62 -30.38
C LYS A 247 -4.05 10.13 -30.65
N GLY A 248 -4.81 10.91 -29.90
CA GLY A 248 -4.89 12.36 -30.02
C GLY A 248 -5.88 12.89 -31.05
N LYS A 249 -6.58 12.01 -31.79
CA LYS A 249 -7.73 12.46 -32.59
C LYS A 249 -8.80 13.05 -31.69
N HIS A 250 -9.44 14.11 -32.15
CA HIS A 250 -10.53 14.82 -31.44
C HIS A 250 -10.10 15.52 -30.15
N PHE A 251 -8.80 15.65 -29.88
CA PHE A 251 -8.27 16.41 -28.75
C PHE A 251 -7.31 17.49 -29.23
N GLN A 252 -7.47 18.70 -28.70
CA GLN A 252 -6.59 19.83 -28.92
C GLN A 252 -6.18 20.41 -27.56
N PRO A 253 -4.99 20.05 -27.04
CA PRO A 253 -4.41 20.69 -25.86
C PRO A 253 -4.17 22.19 -26.11
N LEU A 254 -4.58 23.00 -25.14
CA LEU A 254 -4.44 24.46 -25.16
C LEU A 254 -3.40 24.98 -24.15
N VAL A 255 -2.82 24.06 -23.38
CA VAL A 255 -1.80 24.33 -22.35
C VAL A 255 -0.59 23.43 -22.53
N ALA A 256 0.52 23.79 -21.89
CA ALA A 256 1.74 22.98 -21.85
C ALA A 256 2.04 22.48 -20.43
N GLN A 257 2.79 21.38 -20.32
CA GLN A 257 3.30 20.92 -19.04
C GLN A 257 4.23 21.99 -18.42
N GLY A 258 4.10 22.20 -17.11
CA GLY A 258 4.82 23.24 -16.36
C GLY A 258 4.16 24.62 -16.42
N GLN A 259 3.12 24.81 -17.23
CA GLN A 259 2.34 26.05 -17.26
C GLN A 259 1.52 26.19 -15.97
N HIS A 260 1.51 27.40 -15.41
CA HIS A 260 0.57 27.78 -14.34
C HIS A 260 -0.75 28.26 -14.97
N VAL A 261 -1.87 27.84 -14.40
CA VAL A 261 -3.23 28.12 -14.89
C VAL A 261 -4.09 28.67 -13.76
N GLU A 262 -5.06 29.53 -14.11
CA GLU A 262 -6.09 30.04 -13.20
C GLU A 262 -7.41 29.27 -13.38
N ILE A 263 -8.30 29.33 -12.40
CA ILE A 263 -9.65 28.72 -12.50
C ILE A 263 -10.36 29.19 -13.76
N GLY A 264 -10.89 28.27 -14.55
CA GLY A 264 -11.59 28.55 -15.80
C GLY A 264 -10.69 28.67 -17.03
N THR A 265 -9.37 28.60 -16.89
CA THR A 265 -8.42 28.57 -18.02
C THR A 265 -8.75 27.38 -18.93
N PRO A 266 -8.93 27.56 -20.25
CA PRO A 266 -9.10 26.46 -21.19
C PRO A 266 -7.89 25.53 -21.19
N LEU A 267 -8.11 24.24 -21.00
CA LEU A 267 -7.06 23.23 -20.91
C LEU A 267 -6.99 22.37 -22.18
N VAL A 268 -8.11 21.77 -22.56
CA VAL A 268 -8.24 20.93 -23.75
C VAL A 268 -9.59 21.20 -24.40
N GLN A 269 -9.56 21.44 -25.70
CA GLN A 269 -10.75 21.38 -26.53
C GLN A 269 -10.87 19.95 -27.11
N PHE A 270 -12.06 19.37 -27.06
CA PHE A 270 -12.32 18.04 -27.59
C PHE A 270 -13.63 17.97 -28.36
N ASP A 271 -13.80 16.98 -29.23
CA ASP A 271 -15.03 16.77 -29.99
C ASP A 271 -15.82 15.61 -29.41
N HIS A 272 -16.76 15.93 -28.52
CA HIS A 272 -17.63 14.98 -27.83
C HIS A 272 -18.38 14.07 -28.80
N GLU A 273 -19.01 14.62 -29.85
CA GLU A 273 -19.78 13.83 -30.81
C GLU A 273 -18.90 12.91 -31.66
N ALA A 274 -17.71 13.39 -32.04
CA ALA A 274 -16.80 12.58 -32.84
C ALA A 274 -16.20 11.41 -32.04
N ILE A 275 -15.90 11.62 -30.76
CA ILE A 275 -15.47 10.55 -29.85
C ILE A 275 -16.55 9.46 -29.74
N GLU A 276 -17.82 9.85 -29.60
CA GLU A 276 -18.93 8.89 -29.53
C GLU A 276 -19.15 8.15 -30.87
N LYS A 277 -18.97 8.82 -32.01
CA LYS A 277 -19.04 8.20 -33.34
C LYS A 277 -17.92 7.17 -33.58
N GLU A 278 -16.76 7.35 -32.94
CA GLU A 278 -15.66 6.38 -32.95
C GLU A 278 -15.89 5.22 -31.94
N GLY A 279 -17.02 5.23 -31.21
CA GLY A 279 -17.44 4.16 -30.31
C GLY A 279 -16.88 4.27 -28.89
N TYR A 280 -16.38 5.44 -28.49
CA TYR A 280 -15.84 5.68 -27.15
C TYR A 280 -16.79 6.54 -26.31
N GLU A 281 -16.80 6.30 -25.00
CA GLU A 281 -17.44 7.22 -24.07
C GLU A 281 -16.61 8.49 -23.91
N SER A 282 -17.30 9.62 -23.80
CA SER A 282 -16.71 10.96 -23.73
C SER A 282 -16.85 11.61 -22.34
N THR A 283 -17.37 10.86 -21.36
CA THR A 283 -17.56 11.28 -19.97
C THR A 283 -16.27 11.79 -19.36
N VAL A 284 -16.27 12.99 -18.80
CA VAL A 284 -15.10 13.61 -18.16
C VAL A 284 -15.06 13.22 -16.69
N MET A 285 -13.96 12.63 -16.26
CA MET A 285 -13.71 12.19 -14.88
C MET A 285 -12.69 13.14 -14.23
N MET A 286 -12.94 13.53 -12.98
CA MET A 286 -12.08 14.40 -12.17
C MET A 286 -11.95 13.88 -10.75
#